data_AF-X1NVW1-F1
#
_entry.id   AF-X1NVW1-F1
#
_cell.length_a   1.000
_cell.length_b   1.000
_cell.length_c   1.000
_cell.angle_alpha   90.00
_cell.angle_beta   90.00
_cell.angle_gamma   90.00
#
_symmetry.space_group_name_H-M   'P 1'
#
loop_
_entity.id
_entity.type
_entity.pdbx_description
1 polymer ?
#
loop_
_entity_poly.entity_id
_entity_poly.type
_entity_poly.pdbx_seq_one_letter_code
_entity_poly.pdbx_strand_id
1 'polypeptide(L)'
;EGDLGGGKTTFLQGFAKGLGIKEKILSPTFIILRKFLIPKSQFLNFFHIDCYRISRPKEILDLGFKEIISNSKNIVTIEWAERIQKILPKETIILKFEFINQKTRRDFGQGSFNPPPCFWWGVKKSFNHWS
;
A
#
# COMPACT_ATOMS: atom_id res chain seq x y z
N GLU A 1 5.02 5.06 -4.55
CA GLU A 1 5.80 6.26 -4.93
C GLU A 1 4.92 7.23 -5.71
N GLY A 2 5.24 8.52 -5.69
CA GLY A 2 4.53 9.57 -6.42
C GLY A 2 4.51 10.89 -5.65
N ASP A 3 4.17 11.99 -6.31
CA ASP A 3 4.23 13.33 -5.72
C ASP A 3 3.15 13.59 -4.65
N LEU A 4 3.37 14.62 -3.82
CA LEU A 4 2.34 15.16 -2.93
C LEU A 4 1.06 15.47 -3.75
N GLY A 5 -0.09 14.94 -3.30
CA GLY A 5 -1.35 15.07 -4.05
C GLY A 5 -1.54 14.06 -5.19
N GLY A 6 -0.60 13.14 -5.44
CA GLY A 6 -0.68 12.09 -6.48
C GLY A 6 -1.76 11.01 -6.26
N GLY A 7 -2.68 11.18 -5.31
CA GLY A 7 -3.79 10.25 -5.08
C GLY A 7 -3.46 8.97 -4.29
N LYS A 8 -2.24 8.86 -3.72
CA LYS A 8 -1.81 7.73 -2.88
C LYS A 8 -2.76 7.47 -1.71
N THR A 9 -3.07 8.51 -0.92
CA THR A 9 -3.99 8.39 0.21
C THR A 9 -5.41 8.03 -0.25
N THR A 10 -5.87 8.55 -1.40
CA THR A 10 -7.16 8.16 -2.01
C THR A 10 -7.17 6.68 -2.39
N PHE A 11 -6.08 6.17 -2.96
CA PHE A 11 -5.93 4.75 -3.24
C PHE A 11 -6.00 3.92 -1.96
N LEU A 12 -5.27 4.31 -0.91
CA LEU A 12 -5.28 3.61 0.37
C LEU A 12 -6.66 3.60 1.05
N GLN A 13 -7.43 4.69 0.92
CA GLN A 13 -8.83 4.73 1.38
C GLN A 13 -9.70 3.71 0.64
N GLY A 14 -9.57 3.63 -0.68
CA GLY A 14 -10.29 2.64 -1.50
C GLY A 14 -9.87 1.21 -1.15
N PHE A 15 -8.57 0.98 -0.98
CA PHE A 15 -8.01 -0.31 -0.61
C PHE A 15 -8.49 -0.78 0.76
N ALA A 16 -8.41 0.09 1.79
CA ALA A 16 -8.90 -0.22 3.13
C ALA A 16 -10.40 -0.50 3.15
N LYS A 17 -11.19 0.24 2.37
CA LYS A 17 -12.62 -0.05 2.20
C LYS A 17 -12.85 -1.43 1.58
N GLY A 18 -12.04 -1.82 0.58
CA GLY A 18 -12.05 -3.17 0.00
C GLY A 18 -11.71 -4.27 1.00
N LEU A 19 -10.88 -3.97 2.00
CA LEU A 19 -10.58 -4.85 3.13
C LEU A 19 -11.68 -4.88 4.21
N GLY A 20 -12.77 -4.13 4.04
CA GLY A 20 -13.86 -4.04 5.02
C GLY A 20 -13.55 -3.14 6.22
N ILE A 21 -12.45 -2.37 6.19
CA ILE A 21 -12.11 -1.40 7.23
C ILE A 21 -13.08 -0.22 7.11
N LYS A 22 -13.81 0.06 8.20
CA LYS A 22 -14.78 1.17 8.26
C LYS A 22 -14.15 2.50 8.69
N GLU A 23 -13.00 2.42 9.34
CA GLU A 23 -12.25 3.58 9.80
C GLU A 23 -11.70 4.38 8.62
N LYS A 24 -11.75 5.72 8.73
CA LYS A 24 -11.23 6.59 7.69
C LYS A 24 -9.70 6.57 7.71
N ILE A 25 -9.09 6.12 6.61
CA ILE A 25 -7.65 6.25 6.42
C ILE A 25 -7.32 7.72 6.14
N LEU A 26 -6.65 8.35 7.09
CA LEU A 26 -6.13 9.70 6.96
C LEU A 26 -4.62 9.61 6.69
N SER A 27 -4.11 10.49 5.82
CA SER A 27 -2.65 10.69 5.74
C SER A 27 -2.17 11.01 7.14
N PRO A 28 -1.19 10.26 7.66
CA PRO A 28 -0.85 10.37 9.05
C PRO A 28 0.20 11.49 9.16
N THR A 29 -0.26 12.74 8.97
CA THR A 29 0.58 13.96 8.91
C THR A 29 1.47 14.15 10.15
N PHE A 30 1.09 13.54 11.28
CA PHE A 30 1.82 13.58 12.55
C PHE A 30 2.18 12.20 13.11
N ILE A 31 1.64 11.11 12.53
CA ILE A 31 1.82 9.76 13.06
C ILE A 31 2.57 8.96 12.00
N ILE A 32 3.73 8.39 12.32
CA ILE A 32 4.52 7.64 11.32
C ILE A 32 3.79 6.35 10.88
N LEU A 33 3.00 5.76 11.77
CA LEU A 33 2.42 4.44 11.61
C LEU A 33 0.99 4.36 12.17
N ARG A 34 0.05 3.87 11.37
CA ARG A 34 -1.31 3.54 11.80
C ARG A 34 -1.60 2.06 11.58
N LYS A 35 -2.31 1.46 12.52
CA LYS A 35 -2.76 0.07 12.49
C LYS A 35 -4.28 0.01 12.53
N PHE A 36 -4.85 -0.81 11.66
CA PHE A 36 -6.29 -1.05 11.55
C PHE A 36 -6.55 -2.56 11.60
N LEU A 37 -7.66 -2.97 12.21
CA LEU A 37 -8.09 -4.38 12.19
C LEU A 37 -8.84 -4.67 10.89
N ILE A 38 -8.53 -5.80 10.26
CA ILE A 38 -9.23 -6.27 9.08
C ILE A 38 -10.31 -7.27 9.51
N PRO A 39 -11.61 -6.95 9.34
CA PRO A 39 -12.68 -7.86 9.74
C PRO A 39 -12.83 -9.01 8.74
N LYS A 40 -13.09 -10.22 9.26
CA LYS A 40 -13.49 -11.40 8.46
C LYS A 40 -12.51 -11.72 7.30
N SER A 41 -11.22 -11.65 7.55
CA SER A 41 -10.16 -11.94 6.57
C SER A 41 -9.10 -12.88 7.16
N GLN A 42 -8.34 -13.54 6.28
CA GLN A 42 -7.13 -14.27 6.67
C GLN A 42 -6.03 -13.33 7.20
N PHE A 43 -6.08 -12.07 6.78
CA PHE A 43 -5.25 -11.00 7.30
C PHE A 43 -5.92 -10.39 8.54
N LEU A 44 -5.13 -10.07 9.56
CA LEU A 44 -5.61 -9.50 10.81
C LEU A 44 -5.44 -7.99 10.87
N ASN A 45 -4.34 -7.48 10.33
CA ASN A 45 -3.97 -6.08 10.48
C ASN A 45 -3.64 -5.44 9.14
N PHE A 46 -4.09 -4.21 8.97
CA PHE A 46 -3.64 -3.30 7.93
C PHE A 46 -2.79 -2.21 8.56
N PHE A 47 -1.54 -2.10 8.13
CA PHE A 47 -0.59 -1.08 8.54
C PHE A 47 -0.43 -0.06 7.43
N HIS A 48 -0.63 1.20 7.77
CA HIS A 48 -0.33 2.33 6.89
C HIS A 48 0.80 3.14 7.51
N ILE A 49 1.94 3.17 6.82
CA ILE A 49 3.15 3.85 7.23
C ILE A 49 3.40 5.02 6.28
N ASP A 50 3.71 6.20 6.83
CA ASP A 50 4.13 7.36 6.06
C ASP A 50 5.56 7.75 6.45
N CYS A 51 6.49 7.53 5.52
CA CYS A 51 7.91 7.80 5.74
C CYS A 51 8.31 9.23 5.37
N TYR A 52 7.39 10.14 5.01
CA TYR A 52 7.72 11.50 4.57
C TYR A 52 8.61 12.27 5.57
N ARG A 53 8.46 12.01 6.87
CA ARG A 53 9.22 12.66 7.95
C ARG A 53 10.39 11.83 8.49
N ILE A 54 10.56 10.59 8.02
CA ILE A 54 11.66 9.75 8.46
C ILE A 54 12.96 10.33 7.88
N SER A 55 13.89 10.61 8.78
CA SER A 55 15.23 11.09 8.43
C SER A 55 16.24 9.95 8.41
N ARG A 56 16.07 8.98 9.31
CA ARG A 56 16.96 7.81 9.43
C ARG A 56 16.15 6.52 9.47
N PRO A 57 16.54 5.47 8.72
CA PRO A 57 15.86 4.17 8.77
C PRO A 57 15.76 3.56 10.17
N LYS A 58 16.64 3.93 11.11
CA LYS A 58 16.56 3.49 12.51
C LYS A 58 15.25 3.91 13.19
N GLU A 59 14.71 5.09 12.87
CA GLU A 59 13.48 5.60 13.49
C GLU A 59 12.28 4.69 13.25
N ILE A 60 12.18 4.08 12.07
CA ILE A 60 11.10 3.13 11.78
C ILE A 60 11.38 1.74 12.35
N LEU A 61 12.66 1.34 12.44
CA LEU A 61 13.04 0.09 13.10
C LEU A 61 12.65 0.11 14.58
N ASP A 62 12.87 1.23 15.26
CA ASP A 62 12.50 1.43 16.67
C ASP A 62 10.97 1.39 16.90
N LEU A 63 10.16 1.55 15.83
CA LEU A 63 8.70 1.40 15.84
C LEU A 63 8.22 -0.03 15.61
N GLY A 64 9.12 -1.02 15.63
CA GLY A 64 8.77 -2.43 15.45
C GLY A 64 8.53 -2.83 13.99
N PHE A 65 9.16 -2.12 13.04
CA PHE A 65 8.94 -2.36 11.61
C PHE A 65 9.25 -3.79 11.18
N LYS A 66 10.31 -4.42 11.75
CA LYS A 66 10.72 -5.77 11.40
C LYS A 66 9.65 -6.80 11.75
N GLU A 67 9.08 -6.69 12.95
CA GLU A 67 8.04 -7.57 13.46
C GLU A 67 6.73 -7.38 12.67
N ILE A 68 6.47 -6.16 12.22
CA ILE A 68 5.30 -5.83 11.41
C ILE A 68 5.39 -6.48 10.03
N ILE A 69 6.51 -6.34 9.32
CA ILE A 69 6.69 -6.90 7.97
C ILE A 69 6.88 -8.41 7.97
N SER A 70 7.40 -9.00 9.05
CA SER A 70 7.63 -10.45 9.14
C SER A 70 6.36 -11.25 9.44
N ASN A 71 5.30 -10.60 9.92
CA ASN A 71 4.05 -11.26 10.24
C ASN A 71 3.16 -11.41 8.99
N SER A 72 2.99 -12.64 8.52
CA SER A 72 2.18 -12.98 7.34
C SER A 72 0.69 -12.63 7.44
N LYS A 73 0.19 -12.34 8.64
CA LYS A 73 -1.19 -11.86 8.86
C LYS A 73 -1.33 -10.34 8.71
N ASN A 74 -0.24 -9.63 8.40
CA ASN A 74 -0.26 -8.19 8.20
C ASN A 74 -0.26 -7.85 6.70
N ILE A 75 -1.06 -6.85 6.36
CA ILE A 75 -0.94 -6.10 5.11
C ILE A 75 -0.26 -4.78 5.45
N VAL A 76 0.86 -4.46 4.79
CA VAL A 76 1.65 -3.26 5.09
C VAL A 76 1.73 -2.38 3.85
N THR A 77 1.31 -1.12 3.97
CA THR A 77 1.47 -0.09 2.95
C THR A 77 2.39 1.00 3.46
N ILE A 78 3.26 1.47 2.58
CA ILE A 78 4.32 2.43 2.92
C ILE A 78 4.29 3.56 1.89
N GLU A 79 3.93 4.76 2.33
CA GLU A 79 4.13 5.99 1.57
C GLU A 79 5.56 6.49 1.78
N TRP A 80 6.16 7.08 0.73
CA TRP A 80 7.55 7.57 0.73
C TRP A 80 8.58 6.48 1.06
N ALA A 81 8.33 5.25 0.61
CA ALA A 81 9.17 4.07 0.88
C ALA A 81 10.62 4.24 0.39
N GLU A 82 10.86 5.17 -0.53
CA GLU A 82 12.19 5.56 -1.01
C GLU A 82 13.14 5.97 0.13
N ARG A 83 12.60 6.47 1.25
CA ARG A 83 13.38 6.87 2.43
C ARG A 83 13.95 5.70 3.22
N ILE A 84 13.39 4.51 3.04
CA ILE A 84 13.74 3.31 3.80
C ILE A 84 14.10 2.13 2.90
N GLN A 85 14.44 2.37 1.62
CA GLN A 85 14.70 1.31 0.63
C GLN A 85 15.66 0.22 1.12
N LYS A 86 16.69 0.60 1.87
CA LYS A 86 17.72 -0.33 2.37
C LYS A 86 17.19 -1.39 3.34
N ILE A 87 16.01 -1.20 3.91
CA ILE A 87 15.40 -2.11 4.89
C ILE A 87 14.07 -2.71 4.41
N LEU A 88 13.66 -2.44 3.17
CA LEU A 88 12.47 -3.06 2.58
C LEU A 88 12.76 -4.51 2.19
N PRO A 89 11.78 -5.42 2.30
CA PRO A 89 11.86 -6.76 1.72
C PRO A 89 12.12 -6.72 0.21
N LYS A 90 12.81 -7.73 -0.33
CA LYS A 90 13.09 -7.82 -1.77
C LYS A 90 11.81 -8.02 -2.59
N GLU A 91 10.81 -8.64 -1.99
CA GLU A 91 9.51 -8.97 -2.57
C GLU A 91 8.51 -7.80 -2.48
N THR A 92 8.98 -6.59 -2.16
CA THR A 92 8.14 -5.39 -2.04
C THR A 92 7.53 -5.02 -3.39
N ILE A 93 6.21 -4.91 -3.44
CA ILE A 93 5.49 -4.43 -4.62
C ILE A 93 5.49 -2.89 -4.60
N ILE A 94 6.09 -2.28 -5.63
CA ILE A 94 6.15 -0.83 -5.78
C ILE A 94 5.03 -0.36 -6.69
N LEU A 95 4.09 0.42 -6.13
CA LEU A 95 3.04 1.10 -6.89
C LEU A 95 3.48 2.55 -7.15
N LYS A 96 3.55 2.95 -8.43
CA LYS A 96 3.87 4.32 -8.85
C LYS A 96 2.60 5.05 -9.24
N PHE A 97 2.39 6.22 -8.63
CA PHE A 97 1.26 7.10 -8.92
C PHE A 97 1.79 8.36 -9.61
N GLU A 98 1.44 8.53 -10.89
CA GLU A 98 1.80 9.70 -11.68
C GLU A 98 0.59 10.61 -11.87
N PHE A 99 0.80 11.92 -11.76
CA PHE A 99 -0.24 12.92 -11.98
C PHE A 99 -0.26 13.31 -13.45
N ILE A 100 -1.22 12.79 -14.23
CA ILE A 100 -1.28 12.94 -15.69
C ILE A 100 -2.12 14.19 -16.13
N ASN A 101 -2.43 15.12 -15.21
CA ASN A 101 -3.42 16.21 -15.36
C ASN A 101 -4.90 15.76 -15.37
N GLN A 102 -5.79 16.73 -15.12
CA GLN A 102 -7.13 16.68 -14.48
C GLN A 102 -8.18 15.61 -14.86
N LYS A 103 -7.96 14.62 -15.74
CA LYS A 103 -9.04 13.69 -16.13
C LYS A 103 -8.75 12.19 -16.27
N THR A 104 -7.55 11.67 -16.04
CA THR A 104 -7.36 10.21 -16.20
C THR A 104 -6.16 9.65 -15.42
N ARG A 105 -6.39 8.59 -14.64
CA ARG A 105 -5.34 7.78 -14.00
C ARG A 105 -5.08 6.54 -14.87
N ARG A 106 -3.81 6.20 -15.13
CA ARG A 106 -3.38 4.90 -15.68
C ARG A 106 -2.41 4.25 -14.69
N ASP A 107 -2.69 3.00 -14.33
CA ASP A 107 -1.84 2.18 -13.47
C ASP A 107 -0.93 1.32 -14.35
N PHE A 108 0.39 1.43 -14.22
CA PHE A 108 1.35 0.50 -14.81
C PHE A 108 2.00 -0.33 -13.70
N GLY A 109 1.76 -1.65 -13.68
CA GLY A 109 2.49 -2.59 -12.85
C GLY A 109 3.50 -3.38 -13.69
N GLN A 110 4.78 -3.36 -13.32
CA GLN A 110 5.77 -4.32 -13.82
C GLN A 110 5.99 -5.40 -12.75
N GLY A 111 5.83 -6.67 -13.12
CA GLY A 111 6.10 -7.84 -12.30
C GLY A 111 5.34 -9.08 -12.80
N SER A 112 6.07 -10.15 -13.12
CA SER A 112 5.50 -11.43 -13.55
C SER A 112 4.63 -12.05 -12.44
N PHE A 113 3.38 -12.35 -12.79
CA PHE A 113 2.30 -12.77 -11.92
C PHE A 113 2.31 -14.29 -11.69
N ASN A 114 2.40 -14.72 -10.43
CA ASN A 114 2.07 -16.09 -10.03
C ASN A 114 1.26 -16.03 -8.71
N PRO A 115 -0.09 -16.08 -8.76
CA PRO A 115 -0.94 -15.85 -7.60
C PRO A 115 -1.13 -17.12 -6.75
N PRO A 116 -1.10 -17.04 -5.41
CA PRO A 116 -1.63 -18.10 -4.55
C PRO A 116 -3.17 -18.15 -4.58
N PRO A 117 -3.79 -19.28 -4.16
CA PRO A 117 -5.09 -19.75 -4.67
C PRO A 117 -6.36 -18.98 -4.29
N CYS A 118 -6.28 -17.83 -3.62
CA CYS A 118 -7.47 -17.20 -3.03
C CYS A 118 -7.44 -15.67 -3.15
N PHE A 119 -7.71 -15.12 -4.34
CA PHE A 119 -8.05 -13.70 -4.52
C PHE A 119 -9.04 -13.50 -5.70
N TRP A 120 -10.26 -13.09 -5.38
CA TRP A 120 -11.26 -12.46 -6.26
C TRP A 120 -11.68 -11.17 -5.52
N TRP A 121 -11.79 -9.94 -6.04
CA TRP A 121 -11.98 -9.34 -7.36
C TRP A 121 -11.36 -7.91 -7.34
N GLY A 122 -10.78 -7.38 -8.42
CA GLY A 122 -11.46 -6.32 -9.17
C GLY A 122 -10.61 -5.10 -9.57
N VAL A 123 -9.58 -5.31 -10.41
CA VAL A 123 -9.10 -4.27 -11.34
C VAL A 123 -9.59 -4.68 -12.73
N LYS A 124 -10.19 -3.75 -13.46
CA LYS A 124 -10.91 -3.99 -14.73
C LYS A 124 -10.02 -4.74 -15.74
N LYS A 125 -10.41 -5.96 -16.07
CA LYS A 125 -9.95 -6.69 -17.27
C LYS A 125 -10.61 -6.04 -18.49
N SER A 126 -9.84 -5.60 -19.47
CA SER A 126 -10.38 -5.18 -20.77
C SER A 126 -10.88 -6.43 -21.51
N PHE A 127 -12.15 -6.42 -21.89
CA PHE A 127 -12.71 -7.35 -22.85
C PHE A 127 -12.38 -6.83 -24.25
N ASN A 128 -11.67 -7.61 -25.05
CA ASN A 128 -11.80 -7.61 -26.50
C ASN A 128 -11.84 -9.09 -26.93
N HIS A 129 -12.87 -9.44 -27.68
CA HIS A 129 -13.14 -10.71 -28.37
C HIS A 129 -14.13 -10.25 -29.46
N TRP A 130 -14.01 -10.47 -30.77
CA TRP A 130 -13.26 -11.36 -31.66
C TRP A 130 -12.68 -10.48 -32.82
N SER A 131 -11.64 -10.83 -33.56
CA SER A 131 -11.41 -12.07 -34.35
C SER A 131 -9.93 -12.41 -34.44
#